data_AF-A0A840HPV7-F1
#
_entry.id   AF-A0A840HPV7-F1
#
_cell.length_a   1.000
_cell.length_b   1.000
_cell.length_c   1.000
_cell.angle_alpha   90.00
_cell.angle_beta   90.00
_cell.angle_gamma   90.00
#
_symmetry.space_group_name_H-M   'P 1'
#
loop_
_entity.id
_entity.type
_entity.pdbx_description
1 polymer ?
#
loop_
_entity_poly.entity_id
_entity_poly.type
_entity_poly.pdbx_seq_one_letter_code
_entity_poly.pdbx_strand_id
1 'polypeptide(L)'
;MDRSAKGCLPSLEGECSIDRESSGCDFRDARLGDRFRKLLTQIGSAMGQSIPLVCQDWVNTKAAYRFFSNERVSEADILPAISN
;
A
#
# COMPACT_ATOMS: atom_id res chain seq x y z
N MET A 1 10.27 -32.32 -17.69
CA MET A 1 9.35 -31.29 -17.16
C MET A 1 8.88 -31.75 -15.81
N ASP A 2 9.12 -31.00 -14.74
CA ASP A 2 8.16 -30.97 -13.63
C ASP A 2 8.25 -29.62 -12.93
N ARG A 3 7.12 -28.91 -13.01
CA ARG A 3 6.93 -27.56 -12.49
C ARG A 3 6.78 -27.69 -10.99
N SER A 4 7.77 -27.21 -10.24
CA SER A 4 7.66 -27.02 -8.79
C SER A 4 6.55 -26.03 -8.51
N ALA A 5 5.34 -26.55 -8.33
CA ALA A 5 4.18 -25.85 -7.80
C ALA A 5 4.53 -25.40 -6.38
N LYS A 6 5.00 -24.16 -6.25
CA LYS A 6 4.96 -23.45 -4.97
C LYS A 6 3.48 -23.33 -4.62
N GLY A 7 3.05 -24.12 -3.64
CA GLY A 7 1.69 -24.15 -3.15
C GLY A 7 1.22 -22.76 -2.77
N CYS A 8 0.40 -22.18 -3.63
CA CYS A 8 -0.42 -21.03 -3.31
C CYS A 8 -1.67 -21.60 -2.63
N LEU A 9 -1.69 -21.60 -1.30
CA LEU A 9 -2.94 -21.75 -0.55
C LEU A 9 -3.64 -20.38 -0.57
N PRO A 10 -4.93 -20.29 -0.97
CA PRO A 10 -5.64 -19.03 -0.97
C PRO A 10 -6.09 -18.76 0.47
N SER A 11 -5.28 -18.01 1.20
CA SER A 11 -5.77 -17.27 2.35
C SER A 11 -5.55 -15.81 2.03
N LEU A 12 -6.65 -15.06 2.02
CA LEU A 12 -6.77 -13.61 2.02
C LEU A 12 -6.57 -12.95 0.64
N GLU A 13 -7.67 -12.56 0.01
CA GLU A 13 -7.79 -11.78 -1.25
C GLU A 13 -7.11 -10.39 -1.24
N GLY A 14 -6.28 -10.06 -0.24
CA GLY A 14 -5.70 -8.72 -0.05
C GLY A 14 -4.33 -8.50 -0.69
N GLU A 15 -3.53 -9.55 -0.90
CA GLU A 15 -2.09 -9.35 -1.22
C GLU A 15 -1.80 -9.18 -2.72
N CYS A 16 -2.74 -9.50 -3.60
CA CYS A 16 -2.62 -9.29 -5.04
C CYS A 16 -3.21 -7.94 -5.51
N SER A 17 -4.18 -7.40 -4.75
CA SER A 17 -4.87 -6.14 -5.13
C SER A 17 -4.00 -4.91 -4.89
N ILE A 18 -3.37 -4.82 -3.71
CA ILE A 18 -2.54 -3.66 -3.32
C ILE A 18 -1.33 -3.51 -4.26
N ASP A 19 -0.71 -4.63 -4.64
CA ASP A 19 0.35 -4.70 -5.65
C ASP A 19 -0.06 -4.10 -6.99
N ARG A 20 -1.25 -4.49 -7.46
CA ARG A 20 -1.79 -4.03 -8.73
C ARG A 20 -2.20 -2.57 -8.66
N GLU A 21 -2.84 -2.15 -7.58
CA GLU A 21 -3.29 -0.77 -7.39
C GLU A 21 -2.10 0.20 -7.24
N SER A 22 -1.09 -0.20 -6.47
CA SER A 22 0.13 0.60 -6.30
C SER A 22 0.99 0.68 -7.56
N SER A 23 0.84 -0.25 -8.52
CA SER A 23 1.55 -0.20 -9.80
C SER A 23 1.12 0.95 -10.71
N GLY A 24 -0.06 1.52 -10.48
CA GLY A 24 -0.55 2.71 -11.19
C GLY A 24 -0.15 4.04 -10.56
N CYS A 25 0.51 4.02 -9.40
CA CYS A 25 0.93 5.23 -8.71
C CYS A 25 2.30 5.71 -9.24
N ASP A 26 2.32 6.84 -9.92
CA ASP A 26 3.54 7.47 -10.43
C ASP A 26 4.18 8.38 -9.36
N PHE A 27 4.92 7.78 -8.42
CA PHE A 27 5.69 8.56 -7.45
C PHE A 27 6.99 9.09 -8.08
N ARG A 28 7.32 10.35 -7.79
CA ARG A 28 8.60 10.97 -8.20
C ARG A 28 9.86 10.31 -7.62
N ASP A 29 9.72 9.48 -6.59
CA ASP A 29 10.81 8.75 -5.93
C ASP A 29 10.38 7.30 -5.65
N ALA A 30 11.16 6.32 -6.12
CA ALA A 30 10.89 4.90 -5.93
C ALA A 30 10.78 4.49 -4.45
N ARG A 31 11.51 5.19 -3.56
CA ARG A 31 11.44 4.94 -2.10
C ARG A 31 10.09 5.34 -1.51
N LEU A 32 9.41 6.30 -2.13
CA LEU A 32 8.04 6.67 -1.73
C LEU A 32 7.06 5.58 -2.14
N GLY A 33 7.21 5.01 -3.34
CA GLY A 33 6.39 3.86 -3.78
C GLY A 33 6.54 2.63 -2.89
N ASP A 34 7.78 2.25 -2.55
CA ASP A 34 8.04 1.14 -1.63
C ASP A 34 7.41 1.36 -0.25
N ARG A 35 7.47 2.59 0.26
CA ARG A 35 6.90 2.94 1.56
C ARG A 35 5.38 2.98 1.51
N PHE A 36 4.81 3.51 0.43
CA PHE A 36 3.37 3.55 0.19
C PHE A 36 2.79 2.13 0.16
N ARG A 37 3.41 1.24 -0.61
CA ARG A 37 3.02 -0.16 -0.71
C ARG A 37 3.02 -0.85 0.65
N LYS A 38 4.10 -0.73 1.43
CA LYS A 38 4.17 -1.31 2.79
C LYS A 38 3.04 -0.82 3.70
N LEU A 39 2.74 0.47 3.62
CA LEU A 39 1.68 1.09 4.41
C LEU A 39 0.30 0.61 3.96
N LEU A 40 0.06 0.50 2.65
CA LEU A 40 -1.18 -0.03 2.10
C LEU A 40 -1.38 -1.52 2.39
N THR A 41 -0.34 -2.35 2.35
CA THR A 41 -0.43 -3.75 2.76
C THR A 41 -0.87 -3.84 4.23
N GLN A 42 -0.31 -2.97 5.09
CA GLN A 42 -0.67 -2.94 6.50
C GLN A 42 -2.15 -2.52 6.69
N ILE A 43 -2.60 -1.47 6.01
CA ILE A 43 -4.00 -1.00 6.07
C ILE A 43 -4.97 -1.99 5.42
N GLY A 44 -4.60 -2.60 4.31
CA GLY A 44 -5.38 -3.63 3.61
C GLY A 44 -5.57 -4.90 4.46
N SER A 45 -4.61 -5.24 5.33
CA SER A 45 -4.76 -6.35 6.27
C SER A 45 -5.81 -6.10 7.37
N ALA A 46 -6.20 -4.83 7.58
CA ALA A 46 -7.10 -4.39 8.64
C ALA A 46 -8.07 -3.31 8.14
N MET A 47 -8.72 -3.57 7.00
CA MET A 47 -9.69 -2.66 6.39
C MET A 47 -10.82 -2.28 7.38
N GLY A 48 -11.14 -0.98 7.44
CA GLY A 48 -12.15 -0.45 8.36
C GLY A 48 -11.63 -0.12 9.76
N GLN A 49 -10.35 -0.37 10.05
CA GLN A 49 -9.68 0.12 11.25
C GLN A 49 -8.98 1.45 10.99
N SER A 50 -8.82 2.28 12.02
CA SER A 50 -8.12 3.56 11.90
C SER A 50 -6.62 3.35 11.72
N ILE A 51 -5.92 4.29 11.06
CA ILE A 51 -4.46 4.22 10.85
C ILE A 51 -3.69 3.95 12.15
N PRO A 52 -3.97 4.62 13.29
CA PRO A 52 -3.30 4.31 14.55
C PRO A 52 -3.53 2.87 15.03
N LEU A 53 -4.73 2.34 14.80
CA LEU A 53 -5.13 0.99 15.20
C LEU A 53 -4.52 -0.08 14.28
N VAL A 54 -4.27 0.24 13.01
CA VAL A 54 -3.50 -0.61 12.10
C VAL A 54 -2.01 -0.56 12.42
N CYS A 55 -1.48 0.63 12.71
CA CYS A 55 -0.06 0.85 12.91
C CYS A 55 0.48 0.25 14.20
N GLN A 56 -0.35 0.13 15.25
CA GLN A 56 -0.03 -0.43 16.58
C GLN A 56 1.26 0.14 17.23
N ASP A 57 1.78 1.25 16.70
CA ASP A 57 2.97 1.96 17.15
C ASP A 57 2.84 3.44 16.79
N TRP A 58 3.19 4.32 17.72
CA TRP A 58 3.23 5.76 17.54
C TRP A 58 4.26 6.21 16.50
N VAL A 59 5.39 5.51 16.36
CA VAL A 59 6.40 5.81 15.34
C VAL A 59 5.84 5.54 13.95
N ASN A 60 5.20 4.39 13.76
CA ASN A 60 4.62 4.01 12.47
C ASN A 60 3.39 4.85 12.13
N THR A 61 2.56 5.18 13.13
CA THR A 61 1.44 6.12 12.99
C THR A 61 1.92 7.49 12.52
N LYS A 62 2.94 8.05 13.16
CA LYS A 62 3.53 9.34 12.72
C LYS A 62 4.18 9.25 11.36
N ALA A 63 4.83 8.12 11.03
CA ALA A 63 5.38 7.89 9.71
C ALA A 63 4.29 7.88 8.62
N ALA A 64 3.13 7.28 8.89
CA ALA A 64 1.99 7.26 7.99
C ALA A 64 1.47 8.68 7.74
N TYR A 65 1.16 9.43 8.81
CA TYR A 65 0.68 10.81 8.65
C TYR A 65 1.71 11.73 7.99
N ARG A 66 3.01 11.56 8.29
CA ARG A 66 4.08 12.30 7.60
C ARG A 66 4.22 11.92 6.13
N PHE A 67 3.93 10.68 5.78
CA PHE A 67 3.92 10.23 4.40
C PHE A 67 2.78 10.89 3.63
N PHE A 68 1.57 10.90 4.18
CA PHE A 68 0.41 11.58 3.58
C PHE A 68 0.52 13.10 3.56
N SER A 69 1.23 13.70 4.52
CA SER A 69 1.49 15.14 4.59
C SER A 69 2.71 15.57 3.76
N ASN A 70 3.32 14.69 2.98
CA ASN A 70 4.51 15.00 2.21
C ASN A 70 4.13 15.74 0.91
N GLU A 71 4.65 16.96 0.71
CA GLU A 71 4.41 17.75 -0.51
C GLU A 71 4.86 17.06 -1.81
N ARG A 72 5.74 16.05 -1.71
CA ARG A 72 6.17 15.22 -2.85
C ARG A 72 5.18 14.10 -3.20
N VAL A 73 4.12 13.94 -2.42
CA VAL A 73 3.06 12.97 -2.61
C VAL A 73 1.79 13.77 -2.90
N SER A 74 1.45 13.91 -4.18
CA SER A 74 0.20 14.56 -4.57
C SER A 74 -0.94 13.54 -4.59
N GLU A 75 -2.15 14.00 -4.30
CA GLU A 75 -3.36 13.20 -4.50
C GLU A 75 -3.48 12.71 -5.95
N ALA A 76 -3.01 13.51 -6.92
CA ALA A 76 -2.94 13.12 -8.33
C ALA A 76 -1.98 11.96 -8.62
N ASP A 77 -0.95 11.76 -7.78
CA ASP A 77 0.00 10.64 -7.90
C ASP A 77 -0.58 9.35 -7.27
N ILE A 78 -1.52 9.50 -6.32
CA ILE A 78 -2.18 8.41 -5.59
C ILE A 78 -3.47 7.97 -6.30
N LEU A 79 -4.24 8.91 -6.82
CA LEU A 79 -5.47 8.70 -7.56
C LEU A 79 -5.20 9.00 -9.04
N PRO A 80 -4.58 8.07 -9.80
CA PRO A 80 -4.56 8.21 -11.24
C PRO A 80 -6.01 8.31 -11.69
N ALA A 81 -6.33 9.40 -12.39
CA ALA A 81 -7.67 9.84 -12.72
C ALA A 81 -8.63 8.66 -13.00
N ILE A 82 -9.53 8.39 -12.06
CA ILE A 82 -10.77 7.68 -12.36
C ILE A 82 -11.65 8.69 -13.11
N SER A 83 -11.25 9.01 -14.34
CA SER A 83 -12.00 9.87 -15.25
C SER A 83 -13.08 8.98 -15.88
N ASN A 84 -14.29 9.05 -15.32
CA ASN A 84 -15.61 8.59 -15.81
C ASN A 84 -15.66 7.27 -16.59
#